data_AF-A0A2N9K6F5-F1
#
_entry.id   AF-A0A2N9K6F5-F1
#
_cell.length_a   1.000
_cell.length_b   1.000
_cell.length_c   1.000
_cell.angle_alpha   90.00
_cell.angle_beta   90.00
_cell.angle_gamma   90.00
#
_symmetry.space_group_name_H-M   'P 1'
#
loop_
_entity.id
_entity.type
_entity.pdbx_description
1 polymer ?
#
loop_
_entity_poly.entity_id
_entity_poly.type
_entity_poly.pdbx_seq_one_letter_code
_entity_poly.pdbx_strand_id
1 'polypeptide(L)'
;MADETNSPRAPSTATGVTAEDMQNYLAIDGDDDVLKSLIEYSEADAIGSIDSTIDISVYRALPIFNQAVRTLVDFNYYNRGALSGQQIAYPKSYQYMLNKIRWKVGRTNG
;
A
#
# COMPACT_ATOMS: atom_id res chain seq x y z
N MET A 1 18.66 -25.27 -24.34
CA MET A 1 17.72 -24.98 -23.23
C MET A 1 17.93 -23.52 -22.90
N ALA A 2 17.02 -22.66 -23.33
CA ALA A 2 17.12 -21.23 -23.08
C ALA A 2 16.53 -20.94 -21.69
N ASP A 3 17.29 -20.20 -20.91
CA ASP A 3 16.99 -19.73 -19.56
C ASP A 3 15.85 -18.69 -19.61
N GLU A 4 14.66 -19.07 -19.12
CA GLU A 4 13.45 -18.26 -19.13
C GLU A 4 13.30 -17.37 -17.88
N THR A 5 14.38 -17.14 -17.10
CA THR A 5 14.26 -16.49 -15.78
C THR A 5 14.42 -14.96 -15.77
N ASN A 6 14.51 -14.30 -16.92
CA ASN A 6 14.67 -12.83 -16.94
C ASN A 6 13.90 -12.13 -18.07
N SER A 7 12.59 -12.39 -18.13
CA SER A 7 11.70 -11.44 -18.80
C SER A 7 11.42 -10.28 -17.85
N PRO A 8 11.63 -9.01 -18.25
CA PRO A 8 11.12 -7.88 -17.47
C PRO A 8 9.60 -8.03 -17.42
N ARG A 9 9.11 -8.40 -16.25
CA ARG A 9 7.70 -8.59 -15.98
C ARG A 9 6.95 -7.34 -16.42
N ALA A 10 5.93 -7.52 -17.27
CA ALA A 10 5.11 -6.40 -17.72
C ALA A 10 4.60 -5.61 -16.51
N PRO A 11 4.58 -4.26 -16.56
CA PRO A 11 4.03 -3.46 -15.48
C PRO A 11 2.58 -3.90 -15.26
N SER A 12 2.27 -4.33 -14.03
CA SER A 12 0.93 -4.69 -13.61
C SER A 12 -0.04 -3.58 -14.03
N THR A 13 -1.04 -3.90 -14.84
CA THR A 13 -2.09 -2.96 -15.29
C THR A 13 -3.04 -2.56 -14.15
N ALA A 14 -2.76 -2.99 -12.92
CA ALA A 14 -3.47 -2.56 -11.73
C ALA A 14 -2.99 -1.15 -11.36
N THR A 15 -3.91 -0.19 -11.35
CA THR A 15 -3.63 1.19 -10.90
C THR A 15 -3.27 1.26 -9.40
N GLY A 16 -3.25 0.16 -8.65
CA GLY A 16 -2.96 0.10 -7.21
C GLY A 16 -1.99 -1.03 -6.85
N VAL A 17 -1.67 -1.13 -5.55
CA VAL A 17 -0.76 -2.16 -5.04
C VAL A 17 -1.40 -3.54 -5.12
N THR A 18 -0.70 -4.51 -5.68
CA THR A 18 -1.13 -5.91 -5.72
C THR A 18 -0.40 -6.76 -4.67
N ALA A 19 -0.95 -7.93 -4.34
CA ALA A 19 -0.28 -8.88 -3.43
C ALA A 19 1.12 -9.26 -3.94
N GLU A 20 1.23 -9.42 -5.25
CA GLU A 20 2.48 -9.71 -5.93
C GLU A 20 3.50 -8.57 -5.87
N ASP A 21 3.06 -7.31 -5.99
CA ASP A 21 3.95 -6.17 -5.74
C ASP A 21 4.52 -6.22 -4.33
N MET A 22 3.70 -6.64 -3.35
CA MET A 22 4.12 -6.78 -1.96
C MET A 22 5.03 -7.97 -1.73
N GLN A 23 4.79 -9.12 -2.36
CA GLN A 23 5.69 -10.29 -2.31
C GLN A 23 7.09 -9.90 -2.79
N ASN A 24 7.17 -9.21 -3.93
CA ASN A 24 8.43 -8.72 -4.47
C ASN A 24 9.09 -7.67 -3.55
N TYR A 25 8.30 -6.74 -3.00
CA TYR A 25 8.80 -5.70 -2.10
C TYR A 25 9.32 -6.26 -0.77
N LEU A 26 8.64 -7.25 -0.20
CA LEU A 26 8.99 -7.88 1.07
C LEU A 26 10.01 -9.02 0.92
N ALA A 27 10.32 -9.43 -0.32
CA ALA A 27 11.13 -10.59 -0.65
C ALA A 27 10.62 -11.90 -0.01
N ILE A 28 9.32 -12.16 -0.15
CA ILE A 28 8.64 -13.35 0.37
C ILE A 28 7.91 -14.11 -0.75
N ASP A 29 7.75 -15.41 -0.56
CA ASP A 29 6.95 -16.27 -1.44
C ASP A 29 5.64 -16.68 -0.72
N GLY A 30 4.48 -16.41 -1.35
CA GLY A 30 3.15 -16.79 -0.83
C GLY A 30 2.43 -15.71 -0.02
N ASP A 31 1.54 -16.12 0.88
CA ASP A 31 0.69 -15.25 1.73
C ASP A 31 -0.28 -14.32 0.96
N ASP A 32 -0.68 -14.68 -0.25
CA ASP A 32 -1.57 -13.89 -1.11
C ASP A 32 -2.81 -13.34 -0.40
N ASP A 33 -3.53 -14.19 0.34
CA ASP A 33 -4.78 -13.79 1.00
C ASP A 33 -4.53 -12.83 2.17
N VAL A 34 -3.42 -13.02 2.88
CA VAL A 34 -2.97 -12.08 3.92
C VAL A 34 -2.63 -10.74 3.29
N LEU A 35 -1.81 -10.73 2.24
CA LEU A 35 -1.36 -9.50 1.60
C LEU A 35 -2.52 -8.74 0.99
N LYS A 36 -3.49 -9.42 0.34
CA LYS A 36 -4.73 -8.80 -0.13
C LYS A 36 -5.50 -8.12 1.01
N SER A 37 -5.67 -8.83 2.13
CA SER A 37 -6.36 -8.27 3.30
C SER A 37 -5.66 -7.05 3.87
N LEU A 38 -4.32 -7.07 3.95
CA LEU A 38 -3.52 -5.94 4.43
C LEU A 38 -3.54 -4.77 3.46
N ILE A 39 -3.55 -5.02 2.15
CA ILE A 39 -3.66 -3.99 1.11
C ILE A 39 -5.02 -3.30 1.23
N GLU A 40 -6.11 -4.07 1.29
CA GLU A 40 -7.47 -3.53 1.45
C GLU A 40 -7.60 -2.68 2.72
N TYR A 41 -7.09 -3.19 3.85
CA TYR A 41 -7.04 -2.44 5.09
C TYR A 41 -6.24 -1.14 4.96
N SER A 42 -5.05 -1.22 4.35
CA SER A 42 -4.15 -0.06 4.22
C SER A 42 -4.71 1.01 3.29
N GLU A 43 -5.39 0.61 2.20
CA GLU A 43 -6.10 1.53 1.32
C GLU A 43 -7.26 2.20 2.06
N ALA A 44 -8.07 1.44 2.79
CA ALA A 44 -9.20 1.96 3.56
C ALA A 44 -8.76 2.94 4.66
N ASP A 45 -7.69 2.63 5.39
CA ASP A 45 -7.11 3.52 6.40
C ASP A 45 -6.58 4.82 5.78
N ALA A 46 -5.85 4.71 4.65
CA ALA A 46 -5.30 5.86 3.96
C ALA A 46 -6.38 6.80 3.44
N ILE A 47 -7.42 6.27 2.77
CA ILE A 47 -8.53 7.11 2.25
C ILE A 47 -9.33 7.73 3.39
N GLY A 48 -9.63 6.98 4.46
CA GLY A 48 -10.35 7.49 5.62
C GLY A 48 -9.56 8.59 6.35
N SER A 49 -8.23 8.47 6.34
CA SER A 49 -7.33 9.47 6.89
C SER A 49 -7.13 10.68 5.97
N ILE A 50 -7.43 10.60 4.68
CA ILE A 50 -7.27 11.73 3.74
C ILE A 50 -8.62 12.40 3.47
N ASP A 51 -9.47 11.73 2.70
CA ASP A 51 -10.84 12.10 2.33
C ASP A 51 -11.52 10.89 1.67
N SER A 52 -12.46 10.27 2.37
CA SER A 52 -13.16 9.06 1.92
C SER A 52 -14.27 9.33 0.89
N THR A 53 -14.53 10.58 0.52
CA THR A 53 -15.54 10.94 -0.48
C THR A 53 -15.03 10.81 -1.92
N ILE A 54 -13.72 10.67 -2.08
CA ILE A 54 -13.03 10.61 -3.37
C ILE A 54 -12.86 9.16 -3.79
N ASP A 55 -13.12 8.87 -5.07
CA ASP A 55 -12.98 7.52 -5.61
C ASP A 55 -11.56 6.99 -5.47
N ILE A 56 -11.42 5.72 -5.08
CA ILE A 56 -10.13 5.08 -4.83
C ILE A 56 -9.22 5.07 -6.06
N SER A 57 -9.77 5.07 -7.28
CA SER A 57 -8.98 5.12 -8.51
C SER A 57 -8.15 6.41 -8.61
N VAL A 58 -8.64 7.53 -8.06
CA VAL A 58 -7.91 8.81 -8.01
C VAL A 58 -6.69 8.69 -7.12
N TYR A 59 -6.83 8.03 -5.96
CA TYR A 59 -5.74 7.78 -5.04
C TYR A 59 -4.71 6.80 -5.60
N ARG A 60 -5.19 5.68 -6.14
CA ARG A 60 -4.38 4.65 -6.79
C ARG A 60 -3.51 5.21 -7.93
N ALA A 61 -4.02 6.20 -8.68
CA ALA A 61 -3.24 6.90 -9.70
C ALA A 61 -2.06 7.73 -9.14
N LEU A 62 -1.98 7.97 -7.82
CA LEU A 62 -0.89 8.71 -7.18
C LEU A 62 0.21 7.74 -6.72
N PRO A 63 1.45 7.84 -7.25
CA PRO A 63 2.55 6.96 -6.82
C PRO A 63 2.83 7.03 -5.32
N ILE A 64 2.67 8.21 -4.71
CA ILE A 64 2.86 8.42 -3.27
C ILE A 64 1.79 7.71 -2.42
N PHE A 65 0.57 7.55 -2.94
CA PHE A 65 -0.47 6.79 -2.26
C PHE A 65 -0.12 5.30 -2.26
N ASN A 66 0.27 4.76 -3.42
CA ASN A 66 0.71 3.37 -3.51
C ASN A 66 1.94 3.10 -2.62
N GLN A 67 2.86 4.06 -2.48
CA GLN A 67 3.97 3.94 -1.52
C GLN A 67 3.51 3.97 -0.06
N ALA A 68 2.50 4.78 0.27
CA ALA A 68 1.91 4.80 1.61
C ALA A 68 1.24 3.45 1.93
N VAL A 69 0.48 2.88 1.00
CA VAL A 69 -0.12 1.55 1.13
C VAL A 69 0.97 0.49 1.36
N ARG A 70 2.01 0.44 0.52
CA ARG A 70 3.15 -0.51 0.71
C ARG A 70 3.77 -0.40 2.09
N THR A 71 3.99 0.83 2.56
CA THR A 71 4.61 1.10 3.87
C THR A 71 3.75 0.59 5.02
N LEU A 72 2.44 0.76 4.95
CA LEU A 72 1.53 0.29 5.99
C LEU A 72 1.35 -1.24 5.94
N VAL A 73 1.32 -1.84 4.74
CA VAL A 73 1.29 -3.30 4.59
C VAL A 73 2.54 -3.93 5.19
N ASP A 74 3.73 -3.44 4.83
CA ASP A 74 5.04 -3.87 5.36
C ASP A 74 5.05 -3.84 6.89
N PHE A 75 4.71 -2.67 7.45
CA PHE A 75 4.62 -2.49 8.89
C PHE A 75 3.66 -3.48 9.53
N ASN A 76 2.45 -3.63 9.00
CA ASN A 76 1.49 -4.55 9.60
C ASN A 76 1.96 -6.00 9.45
N TYR A 77 2.42 -6.41 8.27
CA TYR A 77 2.86 -7.77 7.97
C TYR A 77 3.87 -8.29 9.01
N TYR A 78 4.93 -7.52 9.28
CA TYR A 78 5.95 -7.90 10.27
C TYR A 78 5.51 -7.73 11.73
N ASN A 79 4.49 -6.92 12.01
CA ASN A 79 3.99 -6.70 13.37
C ASN A 79 2.75 -7.54 13.72
N ARG A 80 2.20 -8.36 12.81
CA ARG A 80 0.97 -9.14 13.01
C ARG A 80 0.91 -9.94 14.32
N GLY A 81 2.04 -10.52 14.76
CA GLY A 81 2.13 -11.28 16.01
C GLY A 81 2.25 -10.42 17.29
N ALA A 82 2.60 -9.13 17.15
CA ALA A 82 2.78 -8.19 18.27
C ALA A 82 1.59 -7.25 18.46
N LEU A 83 0.72 -7.11 17.45
CA LEU A 83 -0.47 -6.25 17.48
C LEU A 83 -1.52 -6.68 18.53
N SER A 84 -1.45 -7.90 19.06
CA SER A 84 -2.38 -8.36 20.11
C SER A 84 -2.02 -7.88 21.52
N GLY A 85 -0.84 -7.27 21.72
CA GLY A 85 -0.36 -6.89 23.06
C GLY A 85 0.21 -5.47 23.19
N GLN A 86 0.46 -4.76 22.07
CA GLN A 86 1.02 -3.41 22.10
C GLN A 86 0.25 -2.48 21.15
N GLN A 87 -0.08 -1.28 21.63
CA GLN A 87 -0.59 -0.20 20.79
C GLN A 87 0.58 0.33 19.95
N ILE A 88 0.84 -0.28 18.80
CA ILE A 88 1.92 0.15 17.92
C ILE A 88 1.44 1.35 17.12
N ALA A 89 2.08 2.50 17.31
CA ALA A 89 1.80 3.70 16.53
C ALA A 89 2.20 3.49 15.06
N TYR A 90 1.42 4.03 14.13
CA TYR A 90 1.73 3.96 12.70
C TYR A 90 3.12 4.54 12.37
N PRO A 91 3.78 4.05 11.31
CA PRO A 91 5.05 4.59 10.86
C PRO A 91 4.96 6.10 10.57
N LYS A 92 5.95 6.88 11.04
CA LYS A 92 6.01 8.33 10.77
C LYS A 92 6.07 8.64 9.27
N SER A 93 6.73 7.79 8.49
CA SER A 93 6.80 7.89 7.03
C SER A 93 5.40 7.79 6.39
N TYR A 94 4.58 6.85 6.85
CA TYR A 94 3.19 6.70 6.43
C TYR A 94 2.39 7.97 6.70
N GLN A 95 2.41 8.47 7.94
CA GLN A 95 1.70 9.70 8.32
C GLN A 95 2.14 10.92 7.49
N TYR A 96 3.44 11.04 7.21
CA TYR A 96 3.97 12.12 6.37
C TYR A 96 3.46 12.04 4.93
N MET A 97 3.38 10.84 4.35
CA MET A 97 2.84 10.65 3.00
C MET A 97 1.35 11.00 2.93
N LEU A 98 0.54 10.56 3.92
CA LEU A 98 -0.87 10.92 3.99
C LEU A 98 -1.09 12.44 4.01
N ASN A 99 -0.31 13.16 4.83
CA ASN A 99 -0.38 14.62 4.88
C ASN A 99 -0.09 15.25 3.52
N LYS A 100 0.95 14.79 2.82
CA LYS A 100 1.28 15.26 1.47
C LYS A 100 0.15 15.01 0.47
N ILE A 101 -0.47 13.84 0.53
CA ILE A 101 -1.59 13.48 -0.35
C ILE A 101 -2.78 14.39 -0.05
N ARG A 102 -3.12 14.58 1.22
CA ARG A 102 -4.20 15.48 1.65
C ARG A 102 -4.00 16.89 1.11
N TRP A 103 -2.79 17.44 1.17
CA TRP A 103 -2.51 18.76 0.58
C TRP A 103 -2.65 18.80 -0.94
N LYS A 104 -2.32 17.72 -1.65
CA LYS A 104 -2.44 17.65 -3.11
C LYS A 104 -3.90 17.52 -3.55
N VAL A 105 -4.64 16.65 -2.89
CA VAL A 105 -6.02 16.31 -3.22
C VAL A 105 -6.99 17.38 -2.72
N GLY A 106 -6.81 17.87 -1.48
CA GLY A 106 -7.64 18.94 -0.91
C GLY A 106 -7.54 20.28 -1.63
N ARG A 107 -6.44 20.55 -2.34
CA ARG A 107 -6.29 21.74 -3.19
C ARG A 107 -7.01 21.62 -4.54
N THR A 108 -7.37 20.40 -4.93
CA THR A 108 -8.07 20.11 -6.20
C THR A 108 -9.59 20.18 -6.02
N ASN A 109 -10.08 20.06 -4.79
CA ASN A 109 -11.51 19.99 -4.45
C ASN A 109 -12.07 21.22 -3.70
N GLY A 110 -11.27 22.26 -3.48
CA GLY A 110 -11.68 23.52 -2.84
C GLY A 110 -11.44 24.70 -3.76
#